data_AF-A0AAC8VWY1-F1
#
_entry.id   AF-A0AAC8VWY1-F1
#
_cell.length_a   1.000
_cell.length_b   1.000
_cell.length_c   1.000
_cell.angle_alpha   90.00
_cell.angle_beta   90.00
_cell.angle_gamma   90.00
#
_symmetry.space_group_name_H-M   'P 1'
#
loop_
_entity.id
_entity.type
_entity.pdbx_description
1 polymer ?
#
loop_
_entity_poly.entity_id
_entity_poly.type
_entity_poly.pdbx_seq_one_letter_code
_entity_poly.pdbx_strand_id
1 'polypeptide(L)'
;MFGTGSISYEVQSRREGRWLIEGAYTDQESALSAARSQLAAPGVDEAKVVKFRTVAGLSLETVILHKTAVRSQHKGLTLGGTAEGAPLCREPGDLRSFESRVVIGRLLRPYLDAQRITPTELLHSWPLFRRLDEQGALLGAAIHAVARHHADLHGVSHAARARELRQLVEAVTGAARDALAERRRLPRFDADDLPATSRRIFEAVGEAVGEAGHDALFLTLLSQHLESGGPLAGKLDLLLAMMGDGAAPRHLELLDGVVADVMGSADTVKELLGPQASLHDGLCALADGLFDRDPDPALAPMAESLRRVCRLAFQGRAPQSRSVLVDRLRRSIAADQPLDRRDAKAEGALTRGLADRLKGADGLTLGGAAMERALEGRLLRHRQTVLRAQGMHDIADRLSAR
;
A
#
# COMPACT_ATOMS: atom_id res chain seq x y z
N MET A 1 3.88 -23.16 -71.79
CA MET A 1 3.30 -22.20 -70.82
C MET A 1 4.04 -22.38 -69.51
N PHE A 2 4.90 -21.43 -69.14
CA PHE A 2 5.60 -21.48 -67.85
C PHE A 2 4.65 -20.99 -66.75
N GLY A 3 4.45 -21.79 -65.71
CA GLY A 3 3.49 -21.54 -64.65
C GLY A 3 3.73 -20.20 -63.95
N THR A 4 2.66 -19.44 -63.75
CA THR A 4 2.63 -18.21 -62.97
C THR A 4 3.08 -18.50 -61.53
N GLY A 5 4.17 -17.86 -61.11
CA GLY A 5 4.64 -18.01 -59.73
C GLY A 5 3.65 -17.43 -58.73
N SER A 6 3.39 -18.13 -57.63
CA SER A 6 2.52 -17.66 -56.54
C SER A 6 3.34 -17.21 -55.34
N ILE A 7 2.82 -16.23 -54.61
CA ILE A 7 3.37 -15.76 -53.34
C ILE A 7 2.30 -15.94 -52.27
N SER A 8 2.68 -16.54 -51.15
CA SER A 8 1.85 -16.63 -49.96
C SER A 8 2.69 -16.40 -48.70
N TYR A 9 2.02 -16.16 -47.58
CA TYR A 9 2.61 -15.86 -46.30
C TYR A 9 1.95 -16.74 -45.23
N GLU A 10 2.72 -17.34 -44.36
CA GLU A 10 2.22 -18.11 -43.22
C GLU A 10 2.63 -17.43 -41.92
N VAL A 11 1.66 -17.24 -41.04
CA VAL A 11 1.88 -16.71 -39.69
C VAL A 11 1.95 -17.89 -38.73
N GLN A 12 3.05 -17.98 -37.99
CA GLN A 12 3.20 -18.96 -36.92
C GLN A 12 3.39 -18.25 -35.58
N SER A 13 2.75 -18.77 -34.53
CA SER A 13 2.98 -18.33 -33.14
C SER A 13 3.64 -19.46 -32.34
N ARG A 14 4.45 -19.11 -31.35
CA ARG A 14 5.04 -20.06 -30.42
C ARG A 14 4.33 -19.94 -29.07
N ARG A 15 3.80 -21.04 -28.57
CA ARG A 15 3.15 -21.13 -27.25
C ARG A 15 3.72 -22.32 -26.49
N GLU A 16 4.17 -22.09 -25.27
CA GLU A 16 4.72 -23.15 -24.39
C GLU A 16 5.82 -23.96 -25.09
N GLY A 17 6.66 -23.26 -25.86
CA GLY A 17 7.77 -23.86 -26.60
C GLY A 17 7.40 -24.52 -27.94
N ARG A 18 6.13 -24.66 -28.30
CA ARG A 18 5.65 -25.28 -29.57
C ARG A 18 5.22 -24.23 -30.59
N TRP A 19 5.54 -24.46 -31.87
CA TRP A 19 5.08 -23.61 -32.98
C TRP A 19 3.73 -24.09 -33.51
N LEU A 20 2.80 -23.16 -33.68
CA LEU A 20 1.46 -23.35 -34.21
C LEU A 20 1.28 -22.45 -35.43
N ILE A 21 0.67 -22.98 -36.49
CA ILE A 21 0.29 -22.21 -37.67
C ILE A 21 -1.03 -21.52 -37.36
N GLU A 22 -1.02 -20.19 -37.36
CA GLU A 22 -2.19 -19.36 -37.05
C GLU A 22 -3.01 -19.05 -38.31
N GLY A 23 -2.36 -19.02 -39.48
CA GLY A 23 -3.05 -18.81 -40.75
C GLY A 23 -2.12 -18.58 -41.93
N ALA A 24 -2.69 -18.73 -43.13
CA ALA A 24 -2.02 -18.45 -44.40
C ALA A 24 -2.71 -17.27 -45.12
N TYR A 25 -1.92 -16.42 -45.75
CA TYR A 25 -2.33 -15.14 -46.33
C TYR A 25 -1.72 -14.99 -47.73
N THR A 26 -2.40 -14.27 -48.62
CA THR A 26 -1.88 -13.90 -49.95
C THR A 26 -1.30 -12.49 -49.99
N ASP A 27 -1.53 -11.71 -48.93
CA ASP A 27 -1.06 -10.34 -48.76
C ASP A 27 -0.07 -10.22 -47.58
N GLN A 28 1.00 -9.46 -47.80
CA GLN A 28 2.08 -9.31 -46.82
C GLN A 28 1.67 -8.47 -45.62
N GLU A 29 0.92 -7.40 -45.86
CA GLU A 29 0.52 -6.46 -44.81
C GLU A 29 -0.46 -7.14 -43.83
N SER A 30 -1.41 -7.90 -44.38
CA SER A 30 -2.35 -8.72 -43.62
C SER A 30 -1.63 -9.77 -42.76
N ALA A 31 -0.63 -10.46 -43.29
CA ALA A 31 0.17 -11.43 -42.54
C ALA A 31 0.98 -10.77 -41.41
N LEU A 32 1.60 -9.61 -41.68
CA LEU A 32 2.34 -8.84 -40.68
C LEU A 32 1.42 -8.29 -39.57
N SER A 33 0.21 -7.85 -39.94
CA SER A 33 -0.81 -7.40 -38.99
C SER A 33 -1.26 -8.55 -38.08
N ALA A 34 -1.58 -9.71 -38.66
CA ALA A 34 -1.95 -10.90 -37.90
C ALA A 34 -0.84 -11.37 -36.94
N ALA A 35 0.43 -11.34 -37.37
CA ALA A 35 1.56 -11.66 -36.50
C ALA A 35 1.71 -10.68 -35.33
N ARG A 36 1.45 -9.39 -35.53
CA ARG A 36 1.44 -8.40 -34.44
C ARG A 36 0.30 -8.65 -33.45
N SER A 37 -0.88 -9.00 -33.95
CA SER A 37 -2.02 -9.37 -33.10
C SER A 37 -1.72 -10.61 -32.25
N GLN A 38 -1.03 -11.61 -32.82
CA GLN A 38 -0.60 -12.79 -32.07
C GLN A 38 0.43 -12.45 -30.99
N LEU A 39 1.36 -11.54 -31.25
CA LEU A 39 2.32 -11.07 -30.22
C LEU A 39 1.68 -10.29 -29.07
N ALA A 40 0.50 -9.72 -29.29
CA ALA A 40 -0.28 -9.06 -28.25
C ALA A 40 -1.17 -10.03 -27.46
N ALA A 41 -1.32 -11.27 -27.93
CA ALA A 41 -2.16 -12.26 -27.27
C ALA A 41 -1.47 -12.88 -26.04
N PRO A 42 -2.20 -13.14 -24.94
CA PRO A 42 -1.64 -13.78 -23.76
C PRO A 42 -1.18 -15.20 -24.07
N GLY A 43 -0.03 -15.59 -23.52
CA GLY A 43 0.53 -16.95 -23.68
C GLY A 43 1.31 -17.20 -24.97
N VAL A 44 1.49 -16.18 -25.82
CA VAL A 44 2.37 -16.24 -27.01
C VAL A 44 3.78 -15.78 -26.64
N ASP A 45 4.77 -16.64 -26.91
CA ASP A 45 6.18 -16.37 -26.65
C ASP A 45 6.84 -15.63 -27.83
N GLU A 46 6.53 -16.05 -29.05
CA GLU A 46 7.12 -15.55 -30.28
C GLU A 46 6.10 -15.62 -31.43
N ALA A 47 6.25 -14.76 -32.44
CA ALA A 47 5.53 -14.89 -33.70
C ALA A 47 6.49 -14.66 -34.87
N LYS A 48 6.28 -15.42 -35.93
CA LYS A 48 7.04 -15.27 -37.18
C LYS A 48 6.13 -15.34 -38.39
N VAL A 49 6.57 -14.68 -39.46
CA VAL A 49 5.91 -14.70 -40.77
C VAL A 49 6.88 -15.27 -41.78
N VAL A 50 6.48 -16.35 -42.43
CA VAL A 50 7.25 -17.04 -43.47
C VAL A 50 6.61 -16.72 -44.82
N LYS A 51 7.38 -16.18 -45.74
CA LYS A 51 6.98 -15.94 -47.12
C LYS A 51 7.35 -17.16 -47.97
N PHE A 52 6.38 -17.67 -48.71
CA PHE A 52 6.56 -18.72 -49.70
C PHE A 52 6.50 -18.11 -51.09
N ARG A 53 7.46 -18.45 -51.95
CA ARG A 53 7.44 -18.09 -53.37
C ARG A 53 7.63 -19.35 -54.19
N THR A 54 6.63 -19.68 -55.01
CA THR A 54 6.71 -20.81 -55.93
C THR A 54 7.14 -20.33 -57.30
N VAL A 55 8.24 -20.86 -57.84
CA VAL A 55 8.70 -20.60 -59.22
C VAL A 55 9.06 -21.93 -59.87
N ALA A 56 8.45 -22.23 -61.01
CA ALA A 56 8.74 -23.45 -61.80
C ALA A 56 8.67 -24.77 -60.98
N GLY A 57 7.75 -24.86 -60.02
CA GLY A 57 7.54 -26.04 -59.18
C GLY A 57 8.43 -26.14 -57.94
N LEU A 58 9.36 -25.20 -57.73
CA LEU A 58 10.18 -25.09 -56.53
C LEU A 58 9.62 -24.02 -55.60
N SER A 59 9.49 -24.33 -54.30
CA SER A 59 9.08 -23.40 -53.26
C SER A 59 10.29 -22.85 -52.52
N LEU A 60 10.43 -21.53 -52.49
CA LEU A 60 11.43 -20.83 -51.68
C LEU A 60 10.77 -20.21 -50.45
N GLU A 61 11.31 -20.51 -49.28
CA GLU A 61 10.83 -20.00 -48.00
C GLU A 61 11.75 -18.89 -47.48
N THR A 62 11.18 -17.79 -46.98
CA THR A 62 11.93 -16.70 -46.39
C THR A 62 11.20 -16.15 -45.17
N VAL A 63 11.85 -16.14 -44.01
CA VAL A 63 11.29 -15.52 -42.81
C VAL A 63 11.40 -14.01 -42.94
N ILE A 64 10.26 -13.31 -43.03
CA ILE A 64 10.21 -11.85 -43.22
C ILE A 64 9.94 -11.08 -41.93
N LEU A 65 9.47 -11.77 -40.89
CA LEU A 65 9.31 -11.23 -39.55
C LEU A 65 9.55 -12.37 -38.56
N HIS A 66 10.36 -12.12 -37.55
CA HIS A 66 10.43 -12.97 -36.36
C HIS A 66 10.61 -12.05 -35.17
N LYS A 67 9.64 -12.06 -34.27
CA LYS A 67 9.65 -11.23 -33.06
C LYS A 67 9.27 -12.08 -31.86
N THR A 68 9.97 -11.84 -30.76
CA THR A 68 9.58 -12.32 -29.44
C THR A 68 8.54 -11.36 -28.88
N ALA A 69 7.50 -11.89 -28.24
CA ALA A 69 6.54 -11.05 -27.53
C ALA A 69 7.30 -10.23 -26.48
N VAL A 70 7.05 -8.92 -26.44
CA VAL A 70 7.52 -8.10 -25.33
C VAL A 70 6.64 -8.49 -24.14
N ARG A 71 7.07 -9.50 -23.40
CA ARG A 71 6.56 -9.71 -22.05
C ARG A 71 6.89 -8.41 -21.33
N SER A 72 5.87 -7.60 -20.99
CA SER A 72 6.06 -6.71 -19.87
C SER A 72 6.42 -7.65 -18.73
N GLN A 73 7.70 -7.69 -18.37
CA GLN A 73 8.06 -8.19 -17.06
C GLN A 73 7.25 -7.28 -16.14
N HIS A 74 6.14 -7.78 -15.61
CA HIS A 74 5.58 -7.19 -14.42
C HIS A 74 6.72 -7.28 -13.42
N LYS A 75 7.44 -6.18 -13.26
CA LYS A 75 8.52 -6.03 -12.30
C LYS A 75 7.89 -6.48 -11.00
N GLY A 76 8.33 -7.63 -10.47
CA GLY A 76 7.72 -8.21 -9.28
C GLY A 76 7.61 -7.15 -8.20
N LEU A 77 6.49 -7.12 -7.48
CA LEU A 77 6.29 -6.16 -6.41
C LEU A 77 7.47 -6.24 -5.43
N THR A 78 8.05 -5.09 -5.11
CA THR A 78 9.10 -4.97 -4.10
C THR A 78 8.53 -4.42 -2.80
N LEU A 79 9.31 -4.49 -1.72
CA LEU A 79 8.95 -3.86 -0.46
C LEU A 79 8.79 -2.34 -0.64
N GLY A 80 7.81 -1.76 0.05
CA GLY A 80 7.51 -0.32 -0.02
C GLY A 80 8.33 0.57 0.93
N GLY A 81 9.06 -0.04 1.87
CA GLY A 81 9.81 0.70 2.88
C GLY A 81 10.70 -0.20 3.73
N THR A 82 11.07 0.27 4.92
CA THR A 82 11.97 -0.42 5.86
C THR A 82 11.19 -1.14 6.97
N ALA A 83 11.89 -1.98 7.73
CA ALA A 83 11.37 -2.64 8.92
C ALA A 83 11.64 -1.85 10.21
N GLU A 84 12.02 -0.57 10.12
CA GLU A 84 12.41 0.25 11.26
C GLU A 84 11.28 0.40 12.30
N GLY A 85 11.56 0.04 13.55
CA GLY A 85 10.56 0.08 14.62
C GLY A 85 9.63 -1.14 14.65
N ALA A 86 10.00 -2.23 13.96
CA ALA A 86 9.24 -3.48 14.07
C ALA A 86 9.31 -4.05 15.49
N PRO A 87 8.16 -4.27 16.16
CA PRO A 87 8.16 -4.86 17.49
C PRO A 87 8.69 -6.29 17.46
N LEU A 88 9.24 -6.76 18.58
CA LEU A 88 9.75 -8.13 18.69
C LEU A 88 8.60 -9.11 18.97
N CYS A 89 7.97 -9.64 17.91
CA CYS A 89 6.87 -10.59 18.05
C CYS A 89 7.34 -11.94 18.62
N ARG A 90 6.67 -12.44 19.66
CA ARG A 90 6.91 -13.75 20.29
C ARG A 90 5.74 -14.70 20.11
N GLU A 91 4.53 -14.17 20.04
CA GLU A 91 3.30 -14.93 19.86
C GLU A 91 2.45 -14.42 18.68
N PRO A 92 1.47 -15.21 18.19
CA PRO A 92 0.64 -14.81 17.06
C PRO A 92 -0.12 -13.49 17.27
N GLY A 93 -0.48 -13.17 18.53
CA GLY A 93 -1.12 -11.91 18.91
C GLY A 93 -0.25 -10.69 18.62
N ASP A 94 1.07 -10.80 18.87
CA ASP A 94 2.02 -9.71 18.60
C ASP A 94 2.07 -9.34 17.12
N LEU A 95 1.91 -10.31 16.21
CA LEU A 95 1.88 -10.06 14.77
C LEU A 95 0.63 -9.28 14.34
N ARG A 96 -0.45 -9.37 15.11
CA ARG A 96 -1.71 -8.63 14.88
C ARG A 96 -1.77 -7.29 15.62
N SER A 97 -0.81 -6.99 16.49
CA SER A 97 -0.73 -5.71 17.21
C SER A 97 -0.66 -4.52 16.25
N PHE A 98 -1.11 -3.35 16.72
CA PHE A 98 -1.06 -2.11 15.95
C PHE A 98 0.35 -1.81 15.41
N GLU A 99 1.38 -1.95 16.24
CA GLU A 99 2.78 -1.69 15.88
C GLU A 99 3.26 -2.61 14.74
N SER A 100 2.90 -3.90 14.81
CA SER A 100 3.17 -4.85 13.75
C SER A 100 2.43 -4.47 12.46
N ARG A 101 1.15 -4.10 12.56
CA ARG A 101 0.35 -3.71 11.39
C ARG A 101 0.88 -2.45 10.71
N VAL A 102 1.40 -1.48 11.46
CA VAL A 102 2.09 -0.30 10.90
C VAL A 102 3.30 -0.72 10.06
N VAL A 103 4.13 -1.64 10.57
CA VAL A 103 5.30 -2.15 9.84
C VAL A 103 4.89 -2.99 8.63
N ILE A 104 3.91 -3.88 8.77
CA ILE A 104 3.37 -4.68 7.67
C ILE A 104 2.82 -3.75 6.58
N GLY A 105 2.04 -2.74 6.96
CA GLY A 105 1.48 -1.73 6.07
C GLY A 105 2.55 -0.96 5.30
N ARG A 106 3.68 -0.63 5.93
CA ARG A 106 4.81 0.04 5.28
C ARG A 106 5.59 -0.89 4.35
N LEU A 107 5.90 -2.11 4.78
CA LEU A 107 6.68 -3.08 4.01
C LEU A 107 5.91 -3.56 2.78
N LEU A 108 4.62 -3.86 2.93
CA LEU A 108 3.77 -4.42 1.86
C LEU A 108 2.95 -3.36 1.12
N ARG A 109 3.24 -2.06 1.32
CA ARG A 109 2.44 -0.95 0.77
C ARG A 109 2.09 -1.10 -0.72
N PRO A 110 3.05 -1.42 -1.62
CA PRO A 110 2.75 -1.55 -3.05
C PRO A 110 1.73 -2.65 -3.34
N TYR A 111 1.80 -3.77 -2.62
CA TYR A 111 0.84 -4.87 -2.75
C TYR A 111 -0.53 -4.47 -2.17
N LEU A 112 -0.55 -3.91 -0.97
CA LEU A 112 -1.78 -3.52 -0.27
C LEU A 112 -2.56 -2.47 -1.06
N ASP A 113 -1.88 -1.49 -1.69
CA ASP A 113 -2.52 -0.50 -2.57
C ASP A 113 -3.06 -1.13 -3.85
N ALA A 114 -2.27 -2.01 -4.49
CA ALA A 114 -2.71 -2.71 -5.70
C ALA A 114 -3.94 -3.59 -5.46
N GLN A 115 -4.03 -4.22 -4.29
CA GLN A 115 -5.18 -5.05 -3.90
C GLN A 115 -6.31 -4.25 -3.21
N ARG A 116 -6.07 -2.98 -2.84
CA ARG A 116 -7.00 -2.12 -2.08
C ARG A 116 -7.45 -2.73 -0.75
N ILE A 117 -6.51 -3.30 0.00
CA ILE A 117 -6.76 -3.95 1.30
C ILE A 117 -5.90 -3.35 2.42
N THR A 118 -6.34 -3.55 3.65
CA THR A 118 -5.63 -3.18 4.87
C THR A 118 -4.72 -4.31 5.39
N PRO A 119 -3.69 -4.01 6.21
CA PRO A 119 -2.98 -5.02 6.99
C PRO A 119 -3.90 -5.90 7.84
N THR A 120 -4.94 -5.33 8.47
CA THR A 120 -5.93 -6.11 9.22
C THR A 120 -6.64 -7.12 8.33
N GLU A 121 -7.18 -6.69 7.19
CA GLU A 121 -7.83 -7.61 6.24
C GLU A 121 -6.87 -8.71 5.76
N LEU A 122 -5.60 -8.37 5.50
CA LEU A 122 -4.59 -9.34 5.10
C LEU A 122 -4.34 -10.41 6.19
N LEU A 123 -4.33 -10.02 7.46
CA LEU A 123 -4.05 -10.92 8.59
C LEU A 123 -5.27 -11.75 9.03
N HIS A 124 -6.48 -11.33 8.65
CA HIS A 124 -7.74 -11.96 9.07
C HIS A 124 -8.53 -12.62 7.93
N SER A 125 -8.07 -12.50 6.67
CA SER A 125 -8.71 -13.10 5.49
C SER A 125 -7.76 -14.03 4.74
N TRP A 126 -8.02 -15.35 4.83
CA TRP A 126 -7.24 -16.35 4.09
C TRP A 126 -7.21 -16.14 2.57
N PRO A 127 -8.33 -15.80 1.88
CA PRO A 127 -8.29 -15.54 0.45
C PRO A 127 -7.34 -14.40 0.06
N LEU A 128 -7.24 -13.35 0.89
CA LEU A 128 -6.35 -12.21 0.66
C LEU A 128 -4.88 -12.57 0.95
N PHE A 129 -4.63 -13.31 2.02
CA PHE A 129 -3.30 -13.82 2.33
C PHE A 129 -2.79 -14.77 1.25
N ARG A 130 -3.62 -15.71 0.78
CA ARG A 130 -3.23 -16.67 -0.25
C ARG A 130 -2.74 -15.99 -1.53
N ARG A 131 -3.40 -14.89 -1.94
CA ARG A 131 -2.95 -14.09 -3.11
C ARG A 131 -1.57 -13.45 -2.90
N LEU A 132 -1.23 -13.07 -1.66
CA LEU A 132 0.09 -12.56 -1.31
C LEU A 132 1.13 -13.68 -1.36
N ASP A 133 0.80 -14.82 -0.78
CA ASP A 133 1.68 -16.00 -0.73
C ASP A 133 2.00 -16.51 -2.16
N GLU A 134 1.01 -16.47 -3.06
CA GLU A 134 1.19 -16.75 -4.49
C GLU A 134 2.16 -15.78 -5.21
N GLN A 135 2.44 -14.59 -4.66
CA GLN A 135 3.50 -13.70 -5.17
C GLN A 135 4.93 -14.20 -4.83
N GLY A 136 5.04 -15.22 -3.98
CA GLY A 136 6.25 -16.01 -3.66
C GLY A 136 7.34 -15.25 -2.92
N ALA A 137 7.98 -14.28 -3.59
CA ALA A 137 9.16 -13.60 -3.07
C ALA A 137 8.83 -12.49 -2.06
N LEU A 138 7.66 -11.85 -2.18
CA LEU A 138 7.35 -10.63 -1.42
C LEU A 138 7.21 -10.89 0.09
N LEU A 139 6.47 -11.94 0.47
CA LEU A 139 6.30 -12.32 1.88
C LEU A 139 7.64 -12.71 2.52
N GLY A 140 8.43 -13.53 1.81
CA GLY A 140 9.77 -13.91 2.26
C GLY A 140 10.69 -12.70 2.45
N ALA A 141 10.67 -11.75 1.51
CA ALA A 141 11.45 -10.51 1.62
C ALA A 141 11.03 -9.67 2.84
N ALA A 142 9.72 -9.55 3.11
CA ALA A 142 9.23 -8.82 4.28
C ALA A 142 9.68 -9.48 5.60
N ILE A 143 9.58 -10.81 5.69
CA ILE A 143 10.06 -11.56 6.86
C ILE A 143 11.55 -11.36 7.09
N HIS A 144 12.36 -11.44 6.03
CA HIS A 144 13.81 -11.23 6.14
C HIS A 144 14.18 -9.79 6.49
N ALA A 145 13.44 -8.79 6.00
CA ALA A 145 13.64 -7.40 6.38
C ALA A 145 13.42 -7.19 7.90
N VAL A 146 12.35 -7.76 8.46
CA VAL A 146 12.07 -7.70 9.90
C VAL A 146 13.10 -8.48 10.71
N ALA A 147 13.43 -9.71 10.29
CA ALA A 147 14.45 -10.52 10.96
C ALA A 147 15.81 -9.82 11.02
N ARG A 148 16.18 -9.10 9.95
CA ARG A 148 17.42 -8.32 9.90
C ARG A 148 17.37 -7.14 10.86
N HIS A 149 16.26 -6.39 10.88
CA HIS A 149 16.08 -5.30 11.85
C HIS A 149 16.20 -5.78 13.29
N HIS A 150 15.59 -6.92 13.63
CA HIS A 150 15.72 -7.52 14.97
C HIS A 150 17.14 -8.00 15.27
N ALA A 151 17.84 -8.59 14.29
CA ALA A 151 19.22 -9.00 14.46
C ALA A 151 20.15 -7.81 14.74
N ASP A 152 20.00 -6.72 13.98
CA ASP A 152 20.79 -5.50 14.13
C ASP A 152 20.52 -4.82 15.48
N LEU A 153 19.27 -4.81 15.96
CA LEU A 153 18.88 -4.10 17.19
C LEU A 153 19.08 -4.93 18.47
N HIS A 154 18.89 -6.25 18.40
CA HIS A 154 18.87 -7.13 19.57
C HIS A 154 19.99 -8.18 19.59
N GLY A 155 20.86 -8.22 18.58
CA GLY A 155 21.95 -9.19 18.50
C GLY A 155 21.49 -10.65 18.34
N VAL A 156 20.24 -10.88 17.91
CA VAL A 156 19.72 -12.23 17.68
C VAL A 156 20.16 -12.78 16.32
N SER A 157 20.20 -14.10 16.17
CA SER A 157 20.52 -14.72 14.88
C SER A 157 19.42 -14.44 13.84
N HIS A 158 19.78 -13.74 12.76
CA HIS A 158 18.89 -13.44 11.62
C HIS A 158 18.18 -14.70 11.08
N ALA A 159 18.90 -15.80 10.88
CA ALA A 159 18.32 -17.02 10.29
C ALA A 159 17.28 -17.68 11.23
N ALA A 160 17.61 -17.79 12.53
CA ALA A 160 16.68 -18.28 13.55
C ALA A 160 15.43 -17.39 13.64
N ARG A 161 15.63 -16.07 13.70
CA ARG A 161 14.54 -15.09 13.80
C ARG A 161 13.63 -15.09 12.58
N ALA A 162 14.18 -15.27 11.38
CA ALA A 162 13.38 -15.42 10.16
C ALA A 162 12.51 -16.70 10.20
N ARG A 163 13.00 -17.81 10.78
CA ARG A 163 12.19 -19.03 10.95
C ARG A 163 11.07 -18.84 11.96
N GLU A 164 11.35 -18.20 13.10
CA GLU A 164 10.34 -17.89 14.12
C GLU A 164 9.23 -16.99 13.53
N LEU A 165 9.60 -15.95 12.77
CA LEU A 165 8.62 -15.10 12.10
C LEU A 165 7.76 -15.86 11.09
N ARG A 166 8.32 -16.82 10.35
CA ARG A 166 7.53 -17.70 9.45
C ARG A 166 6.52 -18.52 10.23
N GLN A 167 6.92 -19.13 11.34
CA GLN A 167 6.01 -19.90 12.20
C GLN A 167 4.86 -19.04 12.74
N LEU A 168 5.15 -17.79 13.12
CA LEU A 168 4.11 -16.84 13.54
C LEU A 168 3.15 -16.49 12.39
N VAL A 169 3.67 -16.27 11.19
CA VAL A 169 2.85 -16.05 9.98
C VAL A 169 1.96 -17.26 9.72
N GLU A 170 2.54 -18.47 9.71
CA GLU A 170 1.81 -19.72 9.51
C GLU A 170 0.69 -19.89 10.54
N ALA A 171 0.95 -19.61 11.83
CA ALA A 171 -0.06 -19.68 12.89
C ALA A 171 -1.21 -18.68 12.69
N VAL A 172 -0.90 -17.42 12.37
CA VAL A 172 -1.90 -16.37 12.11
C VAL A 172 -2.76 -16.72 10.90
N THR A 173 -2.13 -17.19 9.82
CA THR A 173 -2.82 -17.51 8.58
C THR A 173 -3.57 -18.84 8.64
N GLY A 174 -3.09 -19.78 9.45
CA GLY A 174 -3.78 -21.04 9.77
C GLY A 174 -5.12 -20.74 10.44
N ALA A 175 -5.13 -19.86 11.44
CA ALA A 175 -6.38 -19.43 12.08
C ALA A 175 -7.35 -18.75 11.09
N ALA A 176 -6.87 -17.91 10.17
CA ALA A 176 -7.70 -17.30 9.14
C ALA A 176 -8.26 -18.33 8.14
N ARG A 177 -7.48 -19.38 7.83
CA ARG A 177 -7.90 -20.50 6.97
C ARG A 177 -8.97 -21.36 7.65
N ASP A 178 -8.79 -21.63 8.93
CA ASP A 178 -9.74 -22.43 9.72
C ASP A 178 -11.07 -21.67 9.86
N ALA A 179 -11.03 -20.36 10.13
CA ALA A 179 -12.22 -19.51 10.14
C ALA A 179 -12.96 -19.52 8.78
N LEU A 180 -12.24 -19.53 7.65
CA LEU A 180 -12.86 -19.65 6.33
C LEU A 180 -13.51 -21.02 6.12
N ALA A 181 -12.88 -22.10 6.59
CA ALA A 181 -13.43 -23.46 6.50
C ALA A 181 -14.74 -23.57 7.31
N GLU A 182 -14.81 -22.88 8.45
CA GLU A 182 -15.97 -22.85 9.32
C GLU A 182 -16.95 -21.70 9.03
N ARG A 183 -16.83 -21.01 7.88
CA ARG A 183 -17.62 -19.81 7.54
C ARG A 183 -19.13 -19.92 7.73
N ARG A 184 -19.70 -21.13 7.61
CA ARG A 184 -21.15 -21.40 7.80
C ARG A 184 -21.57 -21.40 9.27
N ARG A 185 -20.63 -21.58 10.20
CA ARG A 185 -20.82 -21.59 11.65
C ARG A 185 -20.45 -20.25 12.29
N LEU A 186 -19.83 -19.35 11.53
CA LEU A 186 -19.49 -18.03 12.04
C LEU A 186 -20.75 -17.24 12.38
N PRO A 187 -20.75 -16.47 13.48
CA PRO A 187 -21.89 -15.65 13.84
C PRO A 187 -22.12 -14.54 12.82
N ARG A 188 -23.38 -14.12 12.68
CA ARG A 188 -23.73 -13.01 11.79
C ARG A 188 -23.15 -11.69 12.31
N PHE A 189 -22.43 -11.00 11.44
CA PHE A 189 -22.01 -9.62 11.63
C PHE A 189 -23.16 -8.66 11.37
N ASP A 190 -23.39 -7.74 12.29
CA ASP A 190 -24.40 -6.70 12.23
C ASP A 190 -23.73 -5.35 12.48
N ALA A 191 -23.52 -4.58 11.41
CA ALA A 191 -22.83 -3.29 11.47
C ALA A 191 -23.64 -2.22 12.21
N ASP A 192 -24.96 -2.36 12.24
CA ASP A 192 -25.87 -1.43 12.93
C ASP A 192 -25.99 -1.74 14.43
N ASP A 193 -25.65 -2.97 14.85
CA ASP A 193 -25.66 -3.42 16.25
C ASP A 193 -24.39 -4.23 16.59
N LEU A 194 -23.27 -3.53 16.75
CA LEU A 194 -22.00 -4.12 17.20
C LEU A 194 -22.11 -4.82 18.57
N PRO A 195 -22.85 -4.30 19.57
CA PRO A 195 -23.09 -5.04 20.81
C PRO A 195 -23.74 -6.41 20.60
N ALA A 196 -24.74 -6.53 19.72
CA ALA A 196 -25.32 -7.83 19.36
C ALA A 196 -24.32 -8.74 18.67
N THR A 197 -23.51 -8.19 17.75
CA THR A 197 -22.42 -8.93 17.11
C THR A 197 -21.46 -9.51 18.16
N SER A 198 -21.03 -8.70 19.13
CA SER A 198 -20.15 -9.14 20.21
C SER A 198 -20.75 -10.24 21.08
N ARG A 199 -22.05 -10.14 21.44
CA ARG A 199 -22.73 -11.20 22.20
C ARG A 199 -22.71 -12.53 21.44
N ARG A 200 -23.04 -12.51 20.14
CA ARG A 200 -22.99 -13.73 19.29
C ARG A 200 -21.58 -14.29 19.16
N ILE A 201 -20.56 -13.44 19.13
CA ILE A 201 -19.15 -13.88 19.12
C ILE A 201 -18.82 -14.62 20.42
N PHE A 202 -19.15 -14.06 21.58
CA PHE A 202 -18.90 -14.71 22.87
C PHE A 202 -19.65 -16.04 23.01
N GLU A 203 -20.89 -16.11 22.52
CA GLU A 203 -21.66 -17.36 22.44
C GLU A 203 -20.97 -18.41 21.55
N ALA A 204 -20.35 -17.99 20.45
CA ALA A 204 -19.71 -18.88 19.49
C ALA A 204 -18.33 -19.40 19.96
N VAL A 205 -17.49 -18.53 20.52
CA VAL A 205 -16.12 -18.92 20.96
C VAL A 205 -16.09 -19.44 22.39
N GLY A 206 -17.11 -19.15 23.19
CA GLY A 206 -17.17 -19.45 24.62
C GLY A 206 -16.35 -18.47 25.46
N GLU A 207 -16.84 -18.15 26.66
CA GLU A 207 -16.20 -17.18 27.56
C GLU A 207 -14.76 -17.56 27.95
N ALA A 208 -14.42 -18.84 27.91
CA ALA A 208 -13.09 -19.36 28.25
C ALA A 208 -11.97 -18.94 27.28
N VAL A 209 -12.30 -18.59 26.03
CA VAL A 209 -11.32 -18.06 25.07
C VAL A 209 -11.03 -16.58 25.34
N GLY A 210 -11.92 -15.91 26.07
CA GLY A 210 -11.74 -14.56 26.56
C GLY A 210 -11.68 -13.50 25.46
N GLU A 211 -11.05 -12.38 25.80
CA GLU A 211 -11.09 -11.17 24.98
C GLU A 211 -10.31 -11.30 23.67
N ALA A 212 -9.15 -11.94 23.69
CA ALA A 212 -8.32 -12.10 22.50
C ALA A 212 -9.01 -12.93 21.40
N GLY A 213 -9.77 -13.98 21.79
CA GLY A 213 -10.57 -14.77 20.86
C GLY A 213 -11.72 -13.98 20.26
N HIS A 214 -12.40 -13.18 21.08
CA HIS A 214 -13.44 -12.27 20.61
C HIS A 214 -12.91 -11.31 19.55
N ASP A 215 -11.79 -10.63 19.82
CA ASP A 215 -11.25 -9.60 18.93
C ASP A 215 -10.77 -10.22 17.61
N ALA A 216 -10.14 -11.39 17.68
CA ALA A 216 -9.71 -12.10 16.48
C ALA A 216 -10.90 -12.44 15.56
N LEU A 217 -11.99 -12.96 16.13
CA LEU A 217 -13.19 -13.30 15.37
C LEU A 217 -13.93 -12.04 14.89
N PHE A 218 -14.02 -10.99 15.72
CA PHE A 218 -14.61 -9.71 15.33
C PHE A 218 -13.90 -9.13 14.10
N LEU A 219 -12.56 -9.08 14.11
CA LEU A 219 -11.78 -8.56 12.98
C LEU A 219 -11.88 -9.44 11.74
N THR A 220 -12.07 -10.76 11.89
CA THR A 220 -12.38 -11.65 10.76
C THR A 220 -13.74 -11.33 10.14
N LEU A 221 -14.78 -11.13 10.96
CA LEU A 221 -16.12 -10.78 10.46
C LEU A 221 -16.15 -9.37 9.86
N LEU A 222 -15.49 -8.41 10.51
CA LEU A 222 -15.31 -7.06 10.00
C LEU A 222 -14.63 -7.07 8.63
N SER A 223 -13.55 -7.85 8.48
CA SER A 223 -12.85 -7.98 7.19
C SER A 223 -13.76 -8.48 6.07
N GLN A 224 -14.68 -9.41 6.37
CA GLN A 224 -15.68 -9.88 5.40
C GLN A 224 -16.70 -8.78 5.05
N HIS A 225 -17.15 -8.00 6.04
CA HIS A 225 -18.06 -6.88 5.81
C HIS A 225 -17.43 -5.79 4.92
N LEU A 226 -16.15 -5.48 5.15
CA LEU A 226 -15.41 -4.46 4.39
C LEU A 226 -15.22 -4.81 2.91
N GLU A 227 -15.36 -6.08 2.50
CA GLU A 227 -15.31 -6.46 1.08
C GLU A 227 -16.35 -5.69 0.24
N SER A 228 -17.51 -5.38 0.84
CA SER A 228 -18.58 -4.60 0.20
C SER A 228 -18.21 -3.13 -0.07
N GLY A 229 -17.23 -2.57 0.66
CA GLY A 229 -16.79 -1.19 0.53
C GLY A 229 -15.90 -0.93 -0.69
N GLY A 230 -15.39 -1.98 -1.35
CA GLY A 230 -14.57 -1.86 -2.55
C GLY A 230 -13.24 -1.11 -2.29
N PRO A 231 -13.04 0.13 -2.82
CA PRO A 231 -11.86 0.93 -2.53
C PRO A 231 -11.65 1.24 -1.04
N LEU A 232 -10.43 1.61 -0.66
CA LEU A 232 -10.09 1.96 0.72
C LEU A 232 -10.93 3.14 1.26
N ALA A 233 -11.28 4.12 0.42
CA ALA A 233 -12.19 5.21 0.81
C ALA A 233 -13.60 4.72 1.16
N GLY A 234 -14.17 3.81 0.36
CA GLY A 234 -15.49 3.22 0.67
C GLY A 234 -15.47 2.37 1.93
N LYS A 235 -14.37 1.64 2.18
CA LYS A 235 -14.15 0.92 3.45
C LYS A 235 -14.07 1.86 4.65
N LEU A 236 -13.42 3.01 4.47
CA LEU A 236 -13.37 4.05 5.50
C LEU A 236 -14.78 4.54 5.86
N ASP A 237 -15.64 4.76 4.86
CA ASP A 237 -17.02 5.20 5.11
C ASP A 237 -17.82 4.17 5.93
N LEU A 238 -17.67 2.86 5.62
CA LEU A 238 -18.26 1.78 6.42
C LEU A 238 -17.75 1.79 7.87
N LEU A 239 -16.43 1.92 8.06
CA LEU A 239 -15.82 1.98 9.39
C LEU A 239 -16.35 3.19 10.19
N LEU A 240 -16.40 4.36 9.56
CA LEU A 240 -16.87 5.59 10.19
C LEU A 240 -18.36 5.51 10.53
N ALA A 241 -19.19 4.87 9.71
CA ALA A 241 -20.60 4.63 10.03
C ALA A 241 -20.75 3.87 11.36
N MET A 242 -19.91 2.86 11.60
CA MET A 242 -19.89 2.07 12.83
C MET A 242 -19.31 2.82 14.05
N MET A 243 -18.45 3.83 13.87
CA MET A 243 -17.86 4.64 14.95
C MET A 243 -18.77 5.79 15.46
N GLY A 244 -20.09 5.61 15.44
CA GLY A 244 -21.06 6.61 15.91
C GLY A 244 -20.92 6.98 17.40
N ASP A 245 -21.66 7.99 17.87
CA ASP A 245 -21.49 8.57 19.22
C ASP A 245 -21.80 7.62 20.39
N GLY A 246 -22.46 6.49 20.13
CA GLY A 246 -22.73 5.43 21.12
C GLY A 246 -21.81 4.21 21.04
N ALA A 247 -20.78 4.22 20.18
CA ALA A 247 -19.91 3.06 20.02
C ALA A 247 -19.13 2.75 21.33
N ALA A 248 -19.15 1.49 21.75
CA ALA A 248 -18.46 1.08 22.97
C ALA A 248 -16.93 1.24 22.82
N PRO A 249 -16.18 1.53 23.91
CA PRO A 249 -14.73 1.78 23.83
C PRO A 249 -13.94 0.68 23.11
N ARG A 250 -14.29 -0.59 23.36
CA ARG A 250 -13.62 -1.72 22.71
C ARG A 250 -13.90 -1.80 21.21
N HIS A 251 -15.13 -1.51 20.78
CA HIS A 251 -15.43 -1.43 19.35
C HIS A 251 -14.68 -0.27 18.69
N LEU A 252 -14.60 0.88 19.37
CA LEU A 252 -13.81 2.01 18.88
C LEU A 252 -12.34 1.64 18.72
N GLU A 253 -11.74 0.92 19.67
CA GLU A 253 -10.34 0.47 19.57
C GLU A 253 -10.11 -0.46 18.37
N LEU A 254 -10.99 -1.44 18.17
CA LEU A 254 -10.89 -2.37 17.04
C LEU A 254 -11.09 -1.65 15.70
N LEU A 255 -12.09 -0.77 15.61
CA LEU A 255 -12.40 -0.01 14.39
C LEU A 255 -11.31 1.02 14.08
N ASP A 256 -10.85 1.77 15.08
CA ASP A 256 -9.73 2.72 14.95
C ASP A 256 -8.49 2.02 14.41
N GLY A 257 -8.21 0.80 14.87
CA GLY A 257 -7.10 0.02 14.35
C GLY A 257 -7.17 -0.28 12.85
N VAL A 258 -8.37 -0.45 12.29
CA VAL A 258 -8.57 -0.62 10.85
C VAL A 258 -8.61 0.72 10.11
N VAL A 259 -9.14 1.77 10.73
CA VAL A 259 -9.07 3.13 10.18
C VAL A 259 -7.61 3.59 10.07
N ALA A 260 -6.79 3.32 11.09
CA ALA A 260 -5.37 3.61 11.10
C ALA A 260 -4.63 2.89 9.96
N ASP A 261 -4.98 1.63 9.70
CA ASP A 261 -4.50 0.85 8.58
C ASP A 261 -4.82 1.51 7.22
N VAL A 262 -6.05 2.04 7.06
CA VAL A 262 -6.46 2.81 5.86
C VAL A 262 -5.64 4.10 5.74
N MET A 263 -5.50 4.87 6.84
CA MET A 263 -4.70 6.10 6.90
C MET A 263 -3.21 5.86 6.63
N GLY A 264 -2.74 4.62 6.76
CA GLY A 264 -1.40 4.19 6.38
C GLY A 264 -1.12 4.32 4.88
N SER A 265 -2.13 4.29 4.01
CA SER A 265 -1.95 4.51 2.57
C SER A 265 -1.78 5.99 2.24
N ALA A 266 -0.63 6.36 1.64
CA ALA A 266 -0.37 7.74 1.25
C ALA A 266 -1.27 8.21 0.12
N ASP A 267 -1.62 7.30 -0.78
CA ASP A 267 -2.46 7.64 -1.92
C ASP A 267 -3.91 7.82 -1.49
N THR A 268 -4.42 7.00 -0.57
CA THR A 268 -5.74 7.21 0.04
C THR A 268 -5.81 8.53 0.81
N VAL A 269 -4.80 8.87 1.62
CA VAL A 269 -4.82 10.17 2.32
C VAL A 269 -4.77 11.35 1.34
N LYS A 270 -4.00 11.26 0.25
CA LYS A 270 -4.00 12.30 -0.79
C LYS A 270 -5.33 12.40 -1.52
N GLU A 271 -5.94 11.26 -1.85
CA GLU A 271 -7.28 11.21 -2.45
C GLU A 271 -8.30 11.91 -1.56
N LEU A 272 -8.29 11.62 -0.26
CA LEU A 272 -9.19 12.22 0.72
C LEU A 272 -8.88 13.69 1.03
N LEU A 273 -7.62 14.12 0.94
CA LEU A 273 -7.25 15.53 1.02
C LEU A 273 -7.73 16.34 -0.18
N GLY A 274 -7.99 15.68 -1.32
CA GLY A 274 -8.41 16.34 -2.55
C GLY A 274 -7.30 17.17 -3.21
N PRO A 275 -7.65 18.03 -4.18
CA PRO A 275 -6.69 18.79 -4.97
C PRO A 275 -6.07 19.93 -4.14
N GLN A 276 -4.87 19.68 -3.61
CA GLN A 276 -4.08 20.68 -2.88
C GLN A 276 -3.12 21.42 -3.82
N ALA A 277 -3.00 22.75 -3.65
CA ALA A 277 -2.14 23.56 -4.53
C ALA A 277 -0.64 23.33 -4.31
N SER A 278 -0.25 22.90 -3.10
CA SER A 278 1.11 22.58 -2.73
C SER A 278 1.16 21.46 -1.66
N LEU A 279 2.35 20.93 -1.39
CA LEU A 279 2.54 20.01 -0.26
C LEU A 279 2.27 20.75 1.06
N HIS A 280 2.74 21.99 1.18
CA HIS A 280 2.48 22.85 2.33
C HIS A 280 0.98 22.93 2.67
N ASP A 281 0.14 23.20 1.68
CA ASP A 281 -1.30 23.41 1.89
C ASP A 281 -1.97 22.13 2.39
N GLY A 282 -1.61 20.97 1.83
CA GLY A 282 -2.09 19.68 2.31
C GLY A 282 -1.64 19.35 3.73
N LEU A 283 -0.41 19.71 4.12
CA LEU A 283 0.09 19.52 5.49
C LEU A 283 -0.61 20.47 6.48
N CYS A 284 -0.87 21.72 6.08
CA CYS A 284 -1.64 22.68 6.86
C CYS A 284 -3.07 22.21 7.08
N ALA A 285 -3.75 21.78 6.00
CA ALA A 285 -5.11 21.25 6.08
C ALA A 285 -5.20 20.05 7.04
N LEU A 286 -4.26 19.11 6.93
CA LEU A 286 -4.22 17.94 7.82
C LEU A 286 -3.91 18.32 9.27
N ALA A 287 -2.99 19.27 9.51
CA ALA A 287 -2.69 19.77 10.84
C ALA A 287 -3.91 20.42 11.50
N ASP A 288 -4.64 21.27 10.75
CA ASP A 288 -5.86 21.90 11.24
C ASP A 288 -6.96 20.89 11.53
N GLY A 289 -7.11 19.88 10.67
CA GLY A 289 -8.01 18.76 10.93
C GLY A 289 -7.69 18.07 12.26
N LEU A 290 -6.42 17.77 12.53
CA LEU A 290 -5.98 17.08 13.76
C LEU A 290 -6.10 17.92 15.05
N PHE A 291 -6.30 19.22 14.91
CA PHE A 291 -6.68 20.15 15.98
C PHE A 291 -8.18 20.51 15.98
N ASP A 292 -8.97 19.90 15.09
CA ASP A 292 -10.37 20.23 14.81
C ASP A 292 -10.64 21.73 14.61
N ARG A 293 -9.70 22.45 13.98
CA ARG A 293 -9.87 23.87 13.64
C ARG A 293 -10.78 24.07 12.45
N ASP A 294 -11.43 25.22 12.37
CA ASP A 294 -12.22 25.57 11.19
C ASP A 294 -11.36 25.51 9.92
N PRO A 295 -11.89 24.93 8.82
CA PRO A 295 -11.17 24.90 7.56
C PRO A 295 -10.82 26.32 7.11
N ASP A 296 -9.55 26.53 6.81
CA ASP A 296 -9.08 27.78 6.21
C ASP A 296 -9.69 27.92 4.81
N PRO A 297 -10.47 28.99 4.53
CA PRO A 297 -11.15 29.16 3.25
C PRO A 297 -10.18 29.32 2.08
N ALA A 298 -8.90 29.60 2.34
CA ALA A 298 -7.86 29.62 1.31
C ALA A 298 -7.37 28.22 0.90
N LEU A 299 -7.68 27.18 1.69
CA LEU A 299 -7.29 25.79 1.41
C LEU A 299 -8.43 25.03 0.74
N ALA A 300 -8.08 24.06 -0.11
CA ALA A 300 -9.07 23.18 -0.69
C ALA A 300 -9.69 22.28 0.40
N PRO A 301 -11.02 22.10 0.41
CA PRO A 301 -11.68 21.28 1.41
C PRO A 301 -11.26 19.81 1.26
N MET A 302 -10.97 19.16 2.39
CA MET A 302 -10.79 17.71 2.44
C MET A 302 -12.15 17.00 2.46
N ALA A 303 -12.16 15.71 2.10
CA ALA A 303 -13.32 14.85 2.22
C ALA A 303 -13.83 14.76 3.67
N GLU A 304 -15.15 14.67 3.83
CA GLU A 304 -15.79 14.59 5.15
C GLU A 304 -15.32 13.38 5.95
N SER A 305 -15.02 12.26 5.29
CA SER A 305 -14.50 11.06 5.95
C SER A 305 -13.14 11.31 6.62
N LEU A 306 -12.20 11.98 5.95
CA LEU A 306 -10.92 12.37 6.58
C LEU A 306 -11.14 13.41 7.69
N ARG A 307 -12.04 14.37 7.50
CA ARG A 307 -12.38 15.35 8.54
C ARG A 307 -12.91 14.66 9.79
N ARG A 308 -13.79 13.66 9.62
CA ARG A 308 -14.36 12.87 10.71
C ARG A 308 -13.31 12.03 11.43
N VAL A 309 -12.36 11.41 10.70
CA VAL A 309 -11.20 10.73 11.32
C VAL A 309 -10.41 11.70 12.18
N CYS A 310 -10.10 12.90 11.66
CA CYS A 310 -9.33 13.88 12.40
C CYS A 310 -10.07 14.38 13.66
N ARG A 311 -11.40 14.57 13.58
CA ARG A 311 -12.24 14.91 14.73
C ARG A 311 -12.25 13.81 15.79
N LEU A 312 -12.43 12.54 15.39
CA LEU A 312 -12.36 11.40 16.32
C LEU A 312 -10.97 11.30 16.98
N ALA A 313 -9.91 11.54 16.22
CA ALA A 313 -8.54 11.59 16.73
C ALA A 313 -8.34 12.73 17.73
N PHE A 314 -8.90 13.91 17.47
CA PHE A 314 -8.87 15.05 18.40
C PHE A 314 -9.64 14.77 19.70
N GLN A 315 -10.80 14.11 19.60
CA GLN A 315 -11.62 13.71 20.75
C GLN A 315 -11.05 12.53 21.56
N GLY A 316 -9.89 11.97 21.18
CA GLY A 316 -9.30 10.80 21.83
C GLY A 316 -10.01 9.48 21.54
N ARG A 317 -10.93 9.46 20.56
CA ARG A 317 -11.71 8.28 20.15
C ARG A 317 -11.06 7.46 19.03
N ALA A 318 -9.98 7.98 18.42
CA ALA A 318 -9.21 7.32 17.39
C ALA A 318 -7.68 7.53 17.57
N PRO A 319 -7.08 7.08 18.70
CA PRO A 319 -5.67 7.30 19.01
C PRO A 319 -4.68 6.64 18.02
N GLN A 320 -4.99 5.45 17.49
CA GLN A 320 -4.15 4.76 16.51
C GLN A 320 -4.14 5.54 15.18
N SER A 321 -5.31 5.99 14.72
CA SER A 321 -5.41 6.85 13.53
C SER A 321 -4.66 8.17 13.72
N ARG A 322 -4.75 8.78 14.92
CA ARG A 322 -3.97 9.97 15.27
C ARG A 322 -2.48 9.73 15.12
N SER A 323 -1.98 8.62 15.68
CA SER A 323 -0.56 8.24 15.60
C SER A 323 -0.08 8.13 14.15
N VAL A 324 -0.84 7.42 13.29
CA VAL A 324 -0.50 7.25 11.87
C VAL A 324 -0.47 8.59 11.11
N LEU A 325 -1.46 9.47 11.34
CA LEU A 325 -1.54 10.76 10.66
C LEU A 325 -0.44 11.74 11.13
N VAL A 326 -0.11 11.74 12.42
CA VAL A 326 0.98 12.55 12.98
C VAL A 326 2.34 12.08 12.44
N ASP A 327 2.58 10.77 12.41
CA ASP A 327 3.81 10.25 11.83
C ASP A 327 3.91 10.51 10.32
N ARG A 328 2.78 10.52 9.60
CA ARG A 328 2.72 10.96 8.20
C ARG A 328 3.12 12.43 8.03
N LEU A 329 2.59 13.34 8.85
CA LEU A 329 3.00 14.74 8.85
C LEU A 329 4.52 14.83 9.05
N ARG A 330 5.04 14.16 10.08
CA ARG A 330 6.47 14.14 10.42
C ARG A 330 7.32 13.65 9.25
N ARG A 331 6.98 12.52 8.63
CA ARG A 331 7.71 11.96 7.48
C ARG A 331 7.66 12.87 6.27
N SER A 332 6.53 13.54 6.03
CA SER A 332 6.36 14.45 4.88
C SER A 332 7.16 15.74 5.06
N ILE A 333 7.24 16.24 6.30
CA ILE A 333 8.10 17.36 6.67
C ILE A 333 9.58 16.98 6.58
N ALA A 334 9.94 15.77 7.02
CA ALA A 334 11.30 15.27 6.97
C ALA A 334 11.80 14.98 5.54
N ALA A 335 10.90 14.75 4.58
CA ALA A 335 11.24 14.43 3.19
C ALA A 335 11.92 15.61 2.45
N ASP A 336 12.64 15.28 1.39
CA ASP A 336 13.40 16.25 0.57
C ASP A 336 12.55 16.95 -0.51
N GLN A 337 11.31 16.52 -0.72
CA GLN A 337 10.42 17.16 -1.67
C GLN A 337 10.11 18.60 -1.20
N PRO A 338 10.23 19.63 -2.06
CA PRO A 338 9.86 21.02 -1.73
C PRO A 338 8.42 21.14 -1.21
N LEU A 339 8.19 22.08 -0.28
CA LEU A 339 6.87 22.38 0.27
C LEU A 339 5.94 22.98 -0.80
N ASP A 340 6.47 23.85 -1.64
CA ASP A 340 5.85 24.26 -2.89
C ASP A 340 6.86 24.13 -4.03
N ARG A 341 6.52 23.36 -5.06
CA ARG A 341 7.38 23.17 -6.25
C ARG A 341 7.44 24.41 -7.13
N ARG A 342 6.44 25.30 -7.04
CA ARG A 342 6.32 26.52 -7.86
C ARG A 342 7.18 27.65 -7.30
N ASP A 343 7.42 27.66 -5.98
CA ASP A 343 8.22 28.67 -5.31
C ASP A 343 9.15 28.05 -4.24
N ALA A 344 10.29 27.54 -4.69
CA ALA A 344 11.32 27.00 -3.80
C ALA A 344 11.99 28.09 -2.92
N LYS A 345 11.86 29.37 -3.24
CA LYS A 345 12.44 30.45 -2.43
C LYS A 345 11.62 30.67 -1.15
N ALA A 346 10.32 30.38 -1.19
CA ALA A 346 9.42 30.47 -0.04
C ALA A 346 9.62 29.36 1.00
N GLU A 347 10.41 28.32 0.72
CA GLU A 347 10.58 27.12 1.58
C GLU A 347 10.81 27.46 3.07
N GLY A 348 11.68 28.42 3.39
CA GLY A 348 11.96 28.82 4.77
C GLY A 348 10.79 29.54 5.45
N ALA A 349 10.01 30.34 4.71
CA ALA A 349 8.80 31.00 5.22
C ALA A 349 7.67 29.98 5.43
N LEU A 350 7.43 29.11 4.44
CA LEU A 350 6.44 28.04 4.51
C LEU A 350 6.72 27.06 5.65
N THR A 351 7.99 26.70 5.88
CA THR A 351 8.35 25.80 6.99
C THR A 351 8.07 26.44 8.36
N ARG A 352 8.30 27.75 8.52
CA ARG A 352 7.97 28.48 9.76
C ARG A 352 6.46 28.62 9.95
N GLY A 353 5.71 28.95 8.89
CA GLY A 353 4.26 29.00 8.93
C GLY A 353 3.65 27.65 9.33
N LEU A 354 4.16 26.56 8.77
CA LEU A 354 3.77 25.21 9.16
C LEU A 354 4.12 24.89 10.62
N ALA A 355 5.31 25.30 11.10
CA ALA A 355 5.71 25.11 12.49
C ALA A 355 4.76 25.81 13.47
N ASP A 356 4.32 27.03 13.16
CA ASP A 356 3.35 27.76 14.00
C ASP A 356 1.96 27.11 13.92
N ARG A 357 1.55 26.63 12.75
CA ARG A 357 0.27 25.91 12.60
C ARG A 357 0.25 24.57 13.32
N LEU A 358 1.41 23.92 13.50
CA LEU A 358 1.54 22.67 14.26
C LEU A 358 1.51 22.85 15.79
N LYS A 359 1.55 24.08 16.30
CA LYS A 359 1.41 24.36 17.74
C LYS A 359 -0.06 24.34 18.15
N GLY A 360 -0.37 23.61 19.21
CA GLY A 360 -1.68 23.63 19.86
C GLY A 360 -1.96 24.94 20.61
N ALA A 361 -3.17 25.09 21.13
CA ALA A 361 -3.55 26.22 21.98
C ALA A 361 -2.76 26.24 23.31
N ASP A 362 -2.24 25.09 23.73
CA ASP A 362 -1.34 24.88 24.86
C ASP A 362 0.12 25.23 24.55
N GLY A 363 0.42 25.62 23.31
CA GLY A 363 1.78 25.91 22.84
C GLY A 363 2.61 24.66 22.54
N LEU A 364 2.06 23.45 22.71
CA LEU A 364 2.77 22.21 22.45
C LEU A 364 2.72 21.86 20.96
N THR A 365 3.84 21.39 20.42
CA THR A 365 3.92 20.94 19.02
C THR A 365 3.23 19.60 18.84
N LEU A 366 2.35 19.47 17.85
CA LEU A 366 1.75 18.20 17.45
C LEU A 366 2.84 17.16 17.11
N GLY A 367 2.84 16.03 17.81
CA GLY A 367 3.87 14.98 17.65
C GLY A 367 5.18 15.25 18.43
N GLY A 368 5.24 16.33 19.22
CA GLY A 368 6.31 16.63 20.16
C GLY A 368 7.70 16.75 19.52
N ALA A 369 8.72 16.36 20.29
CA ALA A 369 10.14 16.50 19.90
C ALA A 369 10.52 15.81 18.58
N ALA A 370 9.80 14.75 18.17
CA ALA A 370 10.03 14.12 16.88
C ALA A 370 9.59 15.00 15.71
N MET A 371 8.51 15.78 15.88
CA MET A 371 8.05 16.74 14.89
C MET A 371 8.97 17.96 14.82
N GLU A 372 9.38 18.48 15.98
CA GLU A 372 10.30 19.63 16.09
C GLU A 372 11.62 19.34 15.38
N ARG A 373 12.22 18.17 15.62
CA ARG A 373 13.44 17.74 14.91
C ARG A 373 13.24 17.64 13.39
N ALA A 374 12.05 17.23 12.93
CA ALA A 374 11.77 17.18 11.49
C ALA A 374 11.73 18.60 10.88
N LEU A 375 11.10 19.56 11.57
CA LEU A 375 11.05 20.97 11.17
C LEU A 375 12.45 21.62 11.18
N GLU A 376 13.21 21.41 12.25
CA GLU A 376 14.58 21.90 12.38
C GLU A 376 15.49 21.34 11.29
N GLY A 377 15.44 20.03 11.06
CA GLY A 377 16.21 19.37 10.01
C GLY A 377 15.87 19.93 8.62
N ARG A 378 14.59 20.24 8.37
CA ARG A 378 14.17 20.85 7.11
C ARG A 378 14.69 22.29 6.95
N LEU A 379 14.56 23.12 8.00
CA LEU A 379 15.09 24.49 8.01
C LEU A 379 16.62 24.52 7.84
N LEU A 380 17.32 23.56 8.47
CA LEU A 380 18.76 23.38 8.33
C LEU A 380 19.13 23.11 6.87
N ARG A 381 18.48 22.13 6.23
CA ARG A 381 18.71 21.83 4.80
C ARG A 381 18.44 23.05 3.91
N HIS A 382 17.37 23.79 4.16
CA HIS A 382 17.08 25.02 3.41
C HIS A 382 18.20 26.06 3.56
N ARG A 383 18.68 26.32 4.78
CA ARG A 383 19.80 27.25 5.03
C ARG A 383 21.07 26.82 4.30
N GLN A 384 21.39 25.52 4.32
CA GLN A 384 22.53 24.99 3.59
C GLN A 384 22.40 25.22 2.09
N THR A 385 21.22 24.98 1.51
CA THR A 385 20.96 25.24 0.09
C THR A 385 21.15 26.72 -0.26
N VAL A 386 20.65 27.64 0.57
CA VAL A 386 20.82 29.09 0.36
C VAL A 386 22.30 29.49 0.41
N LEU A 387 23.06 29.00 1.39
CA LEU A 387 24.50 29.29 1.53
C LEU A 387 25.31 28.74 0.36
N ARG A 388 25.02 27.50 -0.08
CA ARG A 388 25.67 26.92 -1.26
C ARG A 388 25.37 27.72 -2.52
N ALA A 389 24.15 28.22 -2.69
CA ALA A 389 23.80 29.10 -3.81
C ALA A 389 24.55 30.45 -3.79
N GLN A 390 25.04 30.86 -2.61
CA GLN A 390 25.87 32.06 -2.43
C GLN A 390 27.38 31.77 -2.51
N GLY A 391 27.79 30.53 -2.83
CA GLY A 391 29.20 30.10 -2.88
C GLY A 391 29.83 29.80 -1.53
N MET A 392 29.06 29.80 -0.43
CA MET A 392 29.54 29.60 0.94
C MET A 392 29.52 28.11 1.34
N HIS A 393 30.19 27.24 0.58
CA HIS A 393 30.16 25.79 0.78
C HIS A 393 30.68 25.35 2.17
N ASP A 394 31.83 25.86 2.60
CA ASP A 394 32.44 25.51 3.90
C ASP A 394 31.54 25.84 5.09
N ILE A 395 30.78 26.94 4.99
CA ILE A 395 29.86 27.38 6.04
C ILE A 395 28.62 26.51 6.04
N ALA A 396 28.09 26.14 4.88
CA ALA A 396 26.97 25.22 4.75
C ALA A 396 27.27 23.85 5.37
N ASP A 397 28.47 23.32 5.16
CA ASP A 397 28.85 21.99 5.66
C ASP A 397 29.04 21.98 7.18
N ARG A 398 29.59 23.06 7.77
CA ARG A 398 29.75 23.23 9.22
C ARG A 398 28.45 23.34 9.99
N LEU A 399 27.34 23.73 9.36
CA LEU A 399 26.04 23.83 10.02
C LEU A 399 25.49 22.48 10.52
N SER A 400 25.96 21.36 9.98
CA SER A 400 25.53 20.01 10.38
C SER A 400 26.26 19.45 11.60
N ALA A 401 27.37 20.10 12.01
CA ALA A 401 28.32 19.59 13.00
C ALA A 401 28.05 20.09 14.44
N ARG A 402 26.88 20.71 14.67
CA ARG A 402 26.37 21.16 15.97
C ARG A 402 25.00 20.55 16.18
#